data_AF-A0AAD6C0G1-F1
#
_entry.id   AF-A0AAD6C0G1-F1
#
_cell.length_a   1.000
_cell.length_b   1.000
_cell.length_c   1.000
_cell.angle_alpha   90.00
_cell.angle_beta   90.00
_cell.angle_gamma   90.00
#
_symmetry.space_group_name_H-M   'P 1'
#
loop_
_entity.id
_entity.type
_entity.pdbx_description
1 polymer ?
#
loop_
_entity_poly.entity_id
_entity_poly.type
_entity_poly.pdbx_seq_one_letter_code
_entity_poly.pdbx_strand_id
1 'polypeptide(L)'
;MRSFFNIAAFTAGAQALVPRGSSCCFHLTASGGSSGPVGQLSDGQNRIGDNSLSPAQFCIDSGSITDGSGRGCILTPPTTQFQCDVGATPTPGFSINSSGMLEFQGNTNFIACETGQNGGLNIHTTASSALSQCKTIQLTADSCVPPAPTTPAQPPPAATTSAASNGCGTTLNSGQFEFPHLIIPIDSSSPNTAFGTQFNGKVTSSVSSIFNFDIPRSDSGKTCSLVFLFPKQADLQTSSFTFSGDGKIDFAALSQAATSSTTFNNAPSVSKDLGTITVSPGNSFVVSTFSCPAGQTVAFEMKNAGSTSLEFFEDFNPSPIGLFITVC
;
A
#
# COMPACT_ATOMS: atom_id res chain seq x y z
N MET A 1 -59.86 25.94 45.07
CA MET A 1 -58.79 26.45 44.19
C MET A 1 -58.12 25.25 43.55
N ARG A 2 -58.22 25.11 42.24
CA ARG A 2 -57.75 23.94 41.48
C ARG A 2 -56.30 24.19 41.04
N SER A 3 -55.38 23.31 41.44
CA SER A 3 -53.96 23.35 41.06
C SER A 3 -53.79 22.81 39.65
N PHE A 4 -53.19 23.57 38.75
CA PHE A 4 -52.79 23.12 37.42
C PHE A 4 -51.31 22.69 37.46
N PHE A 5 -51.06 21.42 37.17
CA PHE A 5 -49.72 20.88 36.94
C PHE A 5 -49.28 21.22 35.51
N ASN A 6 -48.19 21.97 35.37
CA ASN A 6 -47.51 22.14 34.08
C ASN A 6 -46.64 20.91 33.82
N ILE A 7 -46.99 20.11 32.81
CA ILE A 7 -46.14 19.03 32.28
C ILE A 7 -45.29 19.65 31.17
N ALA A 8 -43.99 19.78 31.39
CA ALA A 8 -43.02 20.11 30.35
C ALA A 8 -42.73 18.84 29.53
N ALA A 9 -43.13 18.84 28.26
CA ALA A 9 -42.78 17.80 27.30
C ALA A 9 -41.37 18.06 26.76
N PHE A 10 -40.43 17.15 27.03
CA PHE A 10 -39.13 17.12 26.35
C PHE A 10 -39.32 16.45 24.97
N THR A 11 -39.36 17.24 23.91
CA THR A 11 -39.23 16.76 22.54
C THR A 11 -37.76 16.42 22.29
N ALA A 12 -37.41 15.13 22.37
CA ALA A 12 -36.14 14.63 21.86
C ALA A 12 -36.16 14.75 20.33
N GLY A 13 -35.45 15.74 19.80
CA GLY A 13 -35.16 15.80 18.37
C GLY A 13 -34.23 14.65 18.02
N ALA A 14 -34.78 13.59 17.42
CA ALA A 14 -33.96 12.60 16.75
C ALA A 14 -33.31 13.30 15.54
N GLN A 15 -32.04 13.67 15.68
CA GLN A 15 -31.21 13.90 14.52
C GLN A 15 -31.02 12.54 13.86
N ALA A 16 -31.80 12.26 12.82
CA ALA A 16 -31.51 11.18 11.91
C ALA A 16 -30.16 11.48 11.28
N LEU A 17 -29.10 10.87 11.83
CA LEU A 17 -27.87 10.61 11.09
C LEU A 17 -28.29 9.75 9.91
N VAL A 18 -28.44 10.36 8.73
CA VAL A 18 -28.43 9.63 7.47
C VAL A 18 -26.96 9.36 7.19
N PRO A 19 -26.43 8.14 7.39
CA PRO A 19 -25.16 7.81 6.79
C PRO A 19 -25.44 7.76 5.28
N ARG A 20 -24.97 8.77 4.54
CA ARG A 20 -24.89 8.63 3.09
C ARG A 20 -23.78 7.62 2.81
N GLY A 21 -24.11 6.33 2.91
CA GLY A 21 -23.23 5.24 2.48
C GLY A 21 -22.96 5.43 1.00
N SER A 22 -21.72 5.74 0.66
CA SER A 22 -21.25 5.94 -0.71
C SER A 22 -21.04 4.58 -1.39
N SER A 23 -22.05 3.70 -1.33
CA SER A 23 -22.00 2.44 -2.07
C SER A 23 -22.04 2.74 -3.57
N CYS A 24 -21.00 2.35 -4.29
CA CYS A 24 -20.91 2.55 -5.72
C CYS A 24 -20.73 1.22 -6.45
N CYS A 25 -21.49 1.00 -7.52
CA CYS A 25 -21.45 -0.25 -8.28
C CYS A 25 -20.78 -0.08 -9.65
N PHE A 26 -20.07 -1.13 -10.06
CA PHE A 26 -19.20 -1.17 -11.24
C PHE A 26 -19.08 -2.61 -11.78
N HIS A 27 -18.59 -2.74 -13.00
CA HIS A 27 -18.09 -3.98 -13.57
C HIS A 27 -16.57 -3.91 -13.70
N LEU A 28 -15.92 -5.08 -13.65
CA LEU A 28 -14.47 -5.17 -13.80
C LEU A 28 -14.10 -5.72 -15.18
N THR A 29 -13.10 -5.10 -15.80
CA THR A 29 -12.44 -5.60 -17.01
C THR A 29 -10.97 -5.83 -16.72
N ALA A 30 -10.50 -7.03 -17.01
CA ALA A 30 -9.10 -7.37 -16.90
C ALA A 30 -8.30 -6.92 -18.13
N SER A 31 -7.05 -6.54 -17.90
CA SER A 31 -6.05 -6.27 -18.92
C SER A 31 -4.66 -6.75 -18.48
N GLY A 32 -3.70 -6.79 -19.41
CA GLY A 32 -2.34 -7.25 -19.15
C GLY A 32 -2.10 -8.67 -19.67
N GLY A 33 -1.66 -9.59 -18.80
CA GLY A 33 -1.35 -10.98 -19.18
C GLY A 33 -2.57 -11.81 -19.63
N SER A 34 -3.77 -11.40 -19.22
CA SER A 34 -5.05 -11.85 -19.76
C SER A 34 -6.02 -10.68 -19.78
N SER A 35 -6.97 -10.70 -20.72
CA SER A 35 -7.90 -9.59 -20.92
C SER A 35 -9.31 -10.10 -21.12
N GLY A 36 -10.28 -9.30 -20.67
CA GLY A 36 -11.71 -9.61 -20.81
C GLY A 36 -12.51 -9.22 -19.58
N PRO A 37 -13.85 -9.28 -19.66
CA PRO A 37 -14.69 -8.98 -18.50
C PRO A 37 -14.47 -9.99 -17.38
N VAL A 38 -14.61 -9.52 -16.14
CA VAL A 38 -14.70 -10.40 -14.97
C VAL A 38 -16.14 -10.89 -14.84
N GLY A 39 -16.33 -12.19 -14.98
CA GLY A 39 -17.58 -12.88 -14.69
C GLY A 39 -17.53 -13.56 -13.33
N GLN A 40 -18.68 -14.02 -12.85
CA GLN A 40 -18.78 -14.70 -11.56
C GLN A 40 -19.62 -15.97 -11.68
N LEU A 41 -19.12 -17.07 -11.13
CA LEU A 41 -19.87 -18.32 -11.01
C LEU A 41 -20.98 -18.20 -9.95
N SER A 42 -21.97 -19.08 -10.04
CA SER A 42 -23.07 -19.13 -9.07
C SER A 42 -22.60 -19.46 -7.65
N ASP A 43 -21.45 -20.10 -7.50
CA ASP A 43 -20.82 -20.38 -6.21
C ASP A 43 -20.01 -19.21 -5.63
N GLY A 44 -19.80 -18.13 -6.41
CA GLY A 44 -19.15 -16.91 -5.95
C GLY A 44 -17.79 -16.61 -6.57
N GLN A 45 -17.17 -17.58 -7.26
CA GLN A 45 -15.83 -17.42 -7.80
C GLN A 45 -15.79 -16.41 -8.95
N ASN A 46 -14.88 -15.44 -8.89
CA ASN A 46 -14.69 -14.44 -9.94
C ASN A 46 -13.61 -14.91 -10.94
N ARG A 47 -13.92 -14.83 -12.23
CA ARG A 47 -13.08 -15.34 -13.32
C ARG A 47 -12.97 -14.40 -14.50
N ILE A 48 -11.86 -14.50 -15.22
CA ILE A 48 -11.66 -13.85 -16.52
C ILE A 48 -11.66 -14.92 -17.62
N GLY A 49 -12.26 -14.62 -18.76
CA GLY A 49 -12.17 -15.47 -19.95
C GLY A 49 -12.97 -16.78 -19.90
N ASP A 50 -13.77 -17.00 -18.84
CA ASP A 50 -14.67 -18.15 -18.78
C ASP A 50 -15.84 -17.93 -19.75
N ASN A 51 -15.92 -18.76 -20.79
CA ASN A 51 -16.89 -18.59 -21.88
C ASN A 51 -18.35 -18.85 -21.46
N SER A 52 -18.57 -19.34 -20.24
CA SER A 52 -19.90 -19.59 -19.68
C SER A 52 -20.45 -18.43 -18.85
N LEU A 53 -19.63 -17.41 -18.58
CA LEU A 53 -19.96 -16.33 -17.65
C LEU A 53 -20.28 -15.03 -18.37
N SER A 54 -21.32 -14.34 -17.90
CA SER A 54 -21.54 -12.92 -18.21
C SER A 54 -20.74 -12.03 -17.24
N PRO A 55 -20.44 -10.77 -17.62
CA PRO A 55 -19.84 -9.80 -16.70
C PRO A 55 -20.62 -9.70 -15.39
N ALA A 56 -19.91 -9.72 -14.26
CA ALA A 56 -20.49 -9.60 -12.93
C ALA A 56 -20.51 -8.14 -12.48
N GLN A 57 -21.58 -7.76 -11.77
CA GLN A 57 -21.66 -6.47 -11.09
C GLN A 57 -21.06 -6.59 -9.69
N PHE A 58 -20.28 -5.59 -9.29
CA PHE A 58 -19.71 -5.42 -7.98
C PHE A 58 -20.16 -4.09 -7.39
N CYS A 59 -20.22 -3.98 -6.08
CA CYS A 59 -20.49 -2.75 -5.35
C CYS A 59 -19.46 -2.59 -4.24
N ILE A 60 -18.77 -1.45 -4.21
CA ILE A 60 -17.80 -1.10 -3.18
C ILE A 60 -18.42 -0.11 -2.20
N ASP A 61 -18.23 -0.37 -0.92
CA ASP A 61 -18.55 0.54 0.17
C ASP A 61 -17.45 0.46 1.22
N SER A 62 -16.91 1.62 1.60
CA SER A 62 -15.95 1.75 2.70
C SER A 62 -14.79 0.74 2.65
N GLY A 63 -14.26 0.52 1.43
CA GLY A 63 -13.12 -0.35 1.17
C GLY A 63 -13.43 -1.85 1.09
N SER A 64 -14.71 -2.22 1.04
CA SER A 64 -15.20 -3.60 1.00
C SER A 64 -16.09 -3.82 -0.22
N ILE A 65 -15.98 -4.98 -0.87
CA ILE A 65 -16.76 -5.29 -2.08
C ILE A 65 -17.84 -6.31 -1.77
N THR A 66 -19.02 -6.10 -2.37
CA THR A 66 -20.09 -7.09 -2.52
C THR A 66 -20.39 -7.31 -3.99
N ASP A 67 -20.93 -8.46 -4.37
CA ASP A 67 -21.45 -8.65 -5.73
C ASP A 67 -22.89 -8.11 -5.89
N GLY A 68 -23.42 -8.17 -7.12
CA GLY A 68 -24.78 -7.74 -7.43
C GLY A 68 -25.90 -8.50 -6.71
N SER A 69 -25.59 -9.64 -6.07
CA SER A 69 -26.52 -10.39 -5.21
C SER A 69 -26.34 -10.08 -3.72
N GLY A 70 -25.43 -9.17 -3.37
CA GLY A 70 -25.11 -8.78 -1.99
C GLY A 70 -24.20 -9.77 -1.27
N ARG A 71 -23.55 -10.71 -1.97
CA ARG A 71 -22.58 -11.63 -1.35
C ARG A 71 -21.30 -10.87 -1.06
N GLY A 72 -20.72 -11.06 0.13
CA GLY A 72 -19.49 -10.39 0.50
C GLY A 72 -18.29 -10.98 -0.20
N CYS A 73 -17.49 -10.13 -0.85
CA CYS A 73 -16.27 -10.55 -1.53
C CYS A 73 -15.12 -10.68 -0.53
N ILE A 74 -14.46 -11.82 -0.56
CA ILE A 74 -13.39 -12.24 0.34
C ILE A 74 -12.15 -12.67 -0.44
N LEU A 75 -11.04 -12.77 0.28
CA LEU A 75 -9.81 -13.39 -0.20
C LEU A 75 -9.63 -14.75 0.46
N THR A 76 -9.81 -15.83 -0.29
CA THR A 76 -9.78 -17.17 0.31
C THR A 76 -8.33 -17.63 0.56
N PRO A 77 -7.99 -18.06 1.80
CA PRO A 77 -6.69 -18.68 2.05
C PRO A 77 -6.58 -20.05 1.39
N PRO A 78 -5.36 -20.50 1.03
CA PRO A 78 -4.08 -19.82 1.21
C PRO A 78 -3.68 -18.94 0.03
N THR A 79 -4.48 -18.91 -1.04
CA THR A 79 -4.10 -18.36 -2.35
C THR A 79 -4.67 -16.98 -2.63
N THR A 80 -5.30 -16.34 -1.63
CA THR A 80 -5.92 -15.02 -1.73
C THR A 80 -6.86 -14.87 -2.93
N GLN A 81 -7.63 -15.92 -3.25
CA GLN A 81 -8.53 -15.89 -4.40
C GLN A 81 -9.69 -14.92 -4.13
N PHE A 82 -9.95 -14.03 -5.08
CA PHE A 82 -11.03 -13.07 -5.05
C PHE A 82 -12.37 -13.74 -5.40
N GLN A 83 -13.23 -13.91 -4.39
CA GLN A 83 -14.50 -14.65 -4.51
C GLN A 83 -15.57 -14.00 -3.63
N CYS A 84 -16.85 -14.03 -4.03
CA CYS A 84 -17.94 -13.48 -3.22
C CYS A 84 -18.94 -14.54 -2.79
N ASP A 85 -18.99 -14.79 -1.48
CA ASP A 85 -19.69 -15.93 -0.88
C ASP A 85 -20.96 -15.51 -0.14
N VAL A 86 -21.97 -16.38 -0.16
CA VAL A 86 -23.24 -16.14 0.53
C VAL A 86 -22.99 -16.04 2.04
N GLY A 87 -23.39 -14.92 2.63
CA GLY A 87 -23.26 -14.66 4.07
C GLY A 87 -21.83 -14.35 4.53
N ALA A 88 -20.85 -14.25 3.62
CA ALA A 88 -19.51 -13.85 3.96
C ALA A 88 -19.45 -12.37 4.34
N THR A 89 -18.66 -12.05 5.37
CA THR A 89 -18.29 -10.66 5.68
C THR A 89 -17.24 -10.22 4.67
N PRO A 90 -17.49 -9.15 3.89
CA PRO A 90 -16.53 -8.64 2.91
C PRO A 90 -15.14 -8.39 3.52
N THR A 91 -14.09 -8.77 2.80
CA THR A 91 -12.71 -8.42 3.19
C THR A 91 -12.47 -6.94 2.88
N PRO A 92 -12.08 -6.13 3.89
CA PRO A 92 -11.74 -4.73 3.65
C PRO A 92 -10.36 -4.60 2.98
N GLY A 93 -10.09 -3.43 2.41
CA GLY A 93 -8.81 -3.09 1.78
C GLY A 93 -8.89 -2.96 0.27
N PHE A 94 -10.07 -3.09 -0.34
CA PHE A 94 -10.24 -2.77 -1.75
C PHE A 94 -10.45 -1.27 -1.96
N SER A 95 -10.03 -0.75 -3.11
CA SER A 95 -10.34 0.62 -3.54
C SER A 95 -10.40 0.69 -5.06
N ILE A 96 -11.03 1.74 -5.59
CA ILE A 96 -10.91 2.12 -7.00
C ILE A 96 -10.15 3.43 -7.03
N ASN A 97 -9.00 3.45 -7.70
CA ASN A 97 -8.17 4.64 -7.76
C ASN A 97 -8.69 5.64 -8.79
N SER A 98 -8.02 6.80 -8.87
CA SER A 98 -8.40 7.89 -9.79
C SER A 98 -8.27 7.53 -11.29
N SER A 99 -7.56 6.46 -11.63
CA SER A 99 -7.49 5.91 -12.99
C SER A 99 -8.57 4.86 -13.27
N GLY A 100 -9.44 4.58 -12.30
CA GLY A 100 -10.47 3.55 -12.38
C GLY A 100 -9.94 2.13 -12.21
N MET A 101 -8.69 1.93 -11.77
CA MET A 101 -8.19 0.59 -11.47
C MET A 101 -8.65 0.15 -10.08
N LEU A 102 -9.09 -1.11 -9.99
CA LEU A 102 -9.28 -1.79 -8.73
C LEU A 102 -7.92 -2.02 -8.08
N GLU A 103 -7.86 -1.81 -6.79
CA GLU A 103 -6.69 -2.05 -5.95
C GLU A 103 -7.11 -2.92 -4.78
N PHE A 104 -6.21 -3.80 -4.35
CA PHE A 104 -6.29 -4.43 -3.04
C PHE A 104 -5.06 -4.02 -2.23
N GLN A 105 -5.30 -3.39 -1.08
CA GLN A 105 -4.27 -2.76 -0.24
C GLN A 105 -3.37 -1.85 -1.08
N GLY A 106 -3.96 -1.13 -2.03
CA GLY A 106 -3.32 -0.20 -2.96
C GLY A 106 -2.48 -0.84 -4.08
N ASN A 107 -2.42 -2.17 -4.17
CA ASN A 107 -1.79 -2.88 -5.28
C ASN A 107 -2.80 -3.10 -6.42
N THR A 108 -2.46 -2.65 -7.63
CA THR A 108 -3.26 -2.82 -8.85
C THR A 108 -2.96 -4.13 -9.59
N ASN A 109 -1.87 -4.81 -9.22
CA ASN A 109 -1.49 -6.08 -9.82
C ASN A 109 -2.24 -7.22 -9.13
N PHE A 110 -3.03 -7.93 -9.93
CA PHE A 110 -3.67 -9.19 -9.57
C PHE A 110 -3.01 -10.31 -10.36
N ILE A 111 -3.22 -11.54 -9.89
CA ILE A 111 -2.70 -12.74 -10.53
C ILE A 111 -3.90 -13.55 -11.07
N ALA A 112 -3.93 -13.77 -12.38
CA ALA A 112 -4.92 -14.62 -13.04
C ALA A 112 -4.31 -15.98 -13.34
N CYS A 113 -4.86 -17.06 -12.77
CA CYS A 113 -4.35 -18.42 -12.94
C CYS A 113 -5.38 -19.31 -13.63
N GLU A 114 -4.94 -20.11 -14.61
CA GLU A 114 -5.83 -21.01 -15.36
C GLU A 114 -6.53 -22.01 -14.43
N THR A 115 -7.84 -22.17 -14.61
CA THR A 115 -8.65 -23.13 -13.86
C THR A 115 -8.71 -24.51 -14.53
N GLY A 116 -8.28 -24.59 -15.78
CA GLY A 116 -8.48 -25.76 -16.65
C GLY A 116 -9.95 -25.96 -17.09
N GLN A 117 -10.86 -25.03 -16.76
CA GLN A 117 -12.29 -25.14 -17.03
C GLN A 117 -12.77 -23.95 -17.87
N ASN A 118 -13.48 -24.21 -18.97
CA ASN A 118 -14.17 -23.21 -19.81
C ASN A 118 -13.31 -22.03 -20.31
N GLY A 119 -11.98 -22.15 -20.28
CA GLY A 119 -11.04 -21.06 -20.57
C GLY A 119 -10.91 -20.03 -19.44
N GLY A 120 -11.55 -20.26 -18.29
CA GLY A 120 -11.59 -19.34 -17.17
C GLY A 120 -10.28 -19.30 -16.37
N LEU A 121 -9.93 -18.11 -15.89
CA LEU A 121 -8.84 -17.88 -14.95
C LEU A 121 -9.40 -17.32 -13.64
N ASN A 122 -9.05 -17.93 -12.50
CA ASN A 122 -9.36 -17.39 -11.18
C ASN A 122 -8.44 -16.19 -10.89
N ILE A 123 -8.95 -15.21 -10.14
CA ILE A 123 -8.25 -13.97 -9.80
C ILE A 123 -7.74 -14.05 -8.35
N HIS A 124 -6.50 -13.65 -8.13
CA HIS A 124 -5.83 -13.65 -6.83
C HIS A 124 -5.15 -12.30 -6.56
N THR A 125 -5.00 -11.89 -5.30
CA THR A 125 -4.30 -10.64 -4.97
C THR A 125 -2.79 -10.82 -4.77
N THR A 126 -2.32 -12.05 -4.55
CA THR A 126 -0.91 -12.37 -4.39
C THR A 126 -0.50 -13.59 -5.19
N ALA A 127 0.75 -13.60 -5.64
CA ALA A 127 1.34 -14.79 -6.27
C ALA A 127 1.56 -15.88 -5.21
N SER A 128 1.35 -17.13 -5.59
CA SER A 128 1.57 -18.29 -4.71
C SER A 128 2.16 -19.45 -5.49
N SER A 129 3.10 -20.17 -4.88
CA SER A 129 3.66 -21.40 -5.44
C SER A 129 2.66 -22.55 -5.50
N ALA A 130 1.53 -22.43 -4.78
CA ALA A 130 0.40 -23.36 -4.88
C ALA A 130 -0.42 -23.15 -6.18
N LEU A 131 -0.15 -22.07 -6.92
CA LEU A 131 -0.83 -21.74 -8.16
C LEU A 131 0.10 -21.98 -9.36
N SER A 132 -0.48 -22.43 -10.47
CA SER A 132 0.24 -22.69 -11.71
C SER A 132 -0.39 -21.94 -12.88
N GLN A 133 0.40 -21.72 -13.94
CA GLN A 133 -0.07 -21.07 -15.17
C GLN A 133 -0.70 -19.70 -14.93
N CYS A 134 -0.04 -18.90 -14.10
CA CYS A 134 -0.50 -17.59 -13.69
C CYS A 134 0.09 -16.47 -14.53
N LYS A 135 -0.67 -15.39 -14.68
CA LYS A 135 -0.27 -14.17 -15.36
C LYS A 135 -0.66 -12.95 -14.54
N THR A 136 0.21 -11.95 -14.50
CA THR A 136 -0.12 -10.67 -13.87
C THR A 136 -1.12 -9.91 -14.75
N ILE A 137 -2.15 -9.37 -14.11
CA ILE A 137 -3.22 -8.61 -14.73
C ILE A 137 -3.51 -7.36 -13.90
N GLN A 138 -4.22 -6.42 -14.51
CA GLN A 138 -4.84 -5.29 -13.83
C GLN A 138 -6.35 -5.34 -14.06
N LEU A 139 -7.11 -4.83 -13.10
CA LEU A 139 -8.57 -4.81 -13.15
C LEU A 139 -9.04 -3.36 -13.19
N THR A 140 -9.84 -3.00 -14.19
CA THR A 140 -10.40 -1.65 -14.35
C THR A 140 -11.90 -1.70 -14.10
N ALA A 141 -12.37 -0.83 -13.21
CA ALA A 141 -13.78 -0.55 -12.98
C ALA A 141 -14.31 0.42 -14.04
N ASP A 142 -15.52 0.14 -14.56
CA ASP A 142 -16.23 1.03 -15.50
C ASP A 142 -16.85 2.26 -14.82
N SER A 143 -16.85 2.31 -13.48
CA SER A 143 -17.48 3.33 -12.65
C SER A 143 -16.76 3.44 -11.30
N CYS A 144 -17.26 4.29 -10.40
CA CYS A 144 -16.75 4.44 -9.03
C CYS A 144 -15.34 5.02 -8.90
N VAL A 145 -14.89 5.70 -9.96
CA VAL A 145 -13.70 6.55 -9.92
C VAL A 145 -13.98 7.71 -8.94
N PRO A 146 -13.17 7.89 -7.90
CA PRO A 146 -13.33 9.03 -7.00
C PRO A 146 -13.13 10.34 -7.78
N PRO A 147 -13.93 11.38 -7.50
CA PRO A 147 -13.77 12.67 -8.16
C PRO A 147 -12.35 13.21 -7.92
N ALA A 148 -11.71 13.71 -8.98
CA ALA A 148 -10.40 14.34 -8.88
C ALA A 148 -10.45 15.46 -7.81
N PRO A 149 -9.45 15.56 -6.92
CA PRO A 149 -9.45 16.59 -5.89
C PRO A 149 -9.46 17.97 -6.54
N THR A 150 -10.53 18.73 -6.35
CA THR A 150 -10.60 20.15 -6.70
C THR A 150 -9.87 20.95 -5.63
N THR A 151 -8.64 21.39 -5.92
CA THR A 151 -7.84 22.22 -5.01
C THR A 151 -8.38 23.66 -4.95
N PRO A 152 -8.71 24.23 -3.77
CA PRO A 152 -8.80 25.67 -3.60
C PRO A 152 -7.43 26.33 -3.81
N ALA A 153 -7.39 27.52 -4.41
CA ALA A 153 -6.16 28.26 -4.66
C ALA A 153 -5.33 28.45 -3.38
N GLN A 154 -4.19 27.76 -3.30
CA GLN A 154 -3.23 27.85 -2.21
C GLN A 154 -2.40 29.14 -2.34
N PRO A 155 -2.08 29.85 -1.24
CA PRO A 155 -1.12 30.95 -1.26
C PRO A 155 0.23 30.45 -1.79
N PRO A 156 1.05 31.33 -2.40
CA PRO A 156 2.27 30.92 -3.08
C PRO A 156 3.18 30.10 -2.15
N PRO A 157 3.77 28.99 -2.62
CA PRO A 157 4.68 28.20 -1.80
C PRO A 157 5.85 29.08 -1.35
N ALA A 158 6.12 29.08 -0.05
CA ALA A 158 7.39 29.57 0.45
C ALA A 158 8.49 28.75 -0.22
N ALA A 159 9.42 29.45 -0.88
CA ALA A 159 10.53 28.85 -1.60
C ALA A 159 11.39 28.02 -0.64
N THR A 160 11.20 26.70 -0.65
CA THR A 160 12.27 25.77 -0.34
C THR A 160 13.06 25.59 -1.63
N THR A 161 14.33 25.93 -1.56
CA THR A 161 15.34 25.77 -2.60
C THR A 161 15.38 24.31 -3.06
N SER A 162 14.62 24.00 -4.10
CA SER A 162 14.84 22.84 -4.95
C SER A 162 16.21 22.99 -5.59
N ALA A 163 17.22 22.36 -5.01
CA ALA A 163 18.38 21.99 -5.80
C ALA A 163 17.85 21.09 -6.93
N ALA A 164 18.02 21.54 -8.17
CA ALA A 164 17.83 20.72 -9.36
C ALA A 164 18.58 19.40 -9.14
N SER A 165 17.84 18.30 -8.94
CA SER A 165 18.43 17.00 -8.66
C SER A 165 18.07 16.06 -9.81
N ASN A 166 19.10 15.48 -10.41
CA ASN A 166 19.06 14.53 -11.50
C ASN A 166 18.48 13.16 -11.06
N GLY A 167 17.32 13.14 -10.41
CA GLY A 167 16.68 11.93 -9.86
C GLY A 167 15.19 11.86 -10.14
N CYS A 168 14.56 10.77 -9.72
CA CYS A 168 13.18 10.41 -10.08
C CYS A 168 12.09 11.11 -9.24
N GLY A 169 12.49 12.09 -8.42
CA GLY A 169 11.61 12.80 -7.52
C GLY A 169 11.08 11.92 -6.38
N THR A 170 10.19 12.49 -5.57
CA THR A 170 9.61 11.83 -4.38
C THR A 170 8.16 11.42 -4.56
N THR A 171 7.57 11.66 -5.73
CA THR A 171 6.18 11.30 -6.02
C THR A 171 6.10 9.81 -6.35
N LEU A 172 5.25 9.08 -5.63
CA LEU A 172 4.97 7.67 -5.92
C LEU A 172 4.00 7.56 -7.09
N ASN A 173 4.50 7.70 -8.31
CA ASN A 173 3.69 7.53 -9.53
C ASN A 173 3.35 6.04 -9.70
N SER A 174 2.07 5.73 -9.97
CA SER A 174 1.61 4.35 -10.14
C SER A 174 2.48 3.57 -11.13
N GLY A 175 2.98 2.41 -10.71
CA GLY A 175 3.85 1.55 -11.52
C GLY A 175 5.28 2.08 -11.74
N GLN A 176 5.68 3.15 -11.05
CA GLN A 176 7.02 3.74 -11.12
C GLN A 176 7.64 3.91 -9.72
N PHE A 177 7.26 3.04 -8.78
CA PHE A 177 7.90 2.95 -7.48
C PHE A 177 7.87 1.53 -6.94
N GLU A 178 8.81 1.23 -6.04
CA GLU A 178 8.88 0.01 -5.25
C GLU A 178 8.70 0.35 -3.76
N PHE A 179 7.96 -0.50 -3.07
CA PHE A 179 7.86 -0.52 -1.61
C PHE A 179 8.71 -1.69 -1.05
N PRO A 180 9.06 -1.66 0.24
CA PRO A 180 9.92 -2.70 0.78
C PRO A 180 9.17 -4.02 0.90
N HIS A 181 9.80 -5.10 0.44
CA HIS A 181 9.28 -6.46 0.51
C HIS A 181 9.71 -7.19 1.79
N LEU A 182 10.62 -6.59 2.56
CA LEU A 182 11.05 -7.05 3.88
C LEU A 182 11.48 -5.84 4.72
N ILE A 183 11.03 -5.78 5.97
CA ILE A 183 11.53 -4.82 6.97
C ILE A 183 12.03 -5.59 8.18
N ILE A 184 13.32 -5.47 8.50
CA ILE A 184 13.95 -6.16 9.64
C ILE A 184 14.50 -5.14 10.63
N PRO A 185 14.00 -5.09 11.87
CA PRO A 185 14.68 -4.35 12.92
C PRO A 185 15.88 -5.16 13.41
N ILE A 186 17.00 -4.47 13.59
CA ILE A 186 18.17 -4.97 14.30
C ILE A 186 18.40 -4.12 15.55
N ASP A 187 18.66 -4.75 16.68
CA ASP A 187 18.81 -4.09 17.98
C ASP A 187 20.17 -4.40 18.58
N SER A 188 21.00 -3.39 18.77
CA SER A 188 22.32 -3.53 19.40
C SER A 188 22.22 -3.92 20.88
N SER A 189 21.08 -3.67 21.53
CA SER A 189 20.81 -4.12 22.91
C SER A 189 20.46 -5.62 22.97
N SER A 190 20.06 -6.21 21.84
CA SER A 190 19.65 -7.61 21.71
C SER A 190 20.33 -8.28 20.49
N PRO A 191 21.67 -8.34 20.44
CA PRO A 191 22.38 -8.41 19.17
C PRO A 191 22.29 -9.77 18.44
N ASN A 192 21.84 -10.81 19.13
CA ASN A 192 21.62 -12.15 18.58
C ASN A 192 20.14 -12.46 18.32
N THR A 193 19.23 -11.51 18.55
CA THR A 193 17.80 -11.71 18.34
C THR A 193 17.43 -11.43 16.89
N ALA A 194 16.81 -12.41 16.23
CA ALA A 194 16.14 -12.21 14.95
C ALA A 194 14.67 -11.90 15.22
N PHE A 195 14.25 -10.67 14.94
CA PHE A 195 12.87 -10.23 15.18
C PHE A 195 11.91 -10.66 14.06
N GLY A 196 12.42 -11.24 12.98
CA GLY A 196 11.62 -11.56 11.80
C GLY A 196 11.18 -10.32 11.02
N THR A 197 10.38 -10.55 9.99
CA THR A 197 9.80 -9.46 9.21
C THR A 197 8.81 -8.66 10.05
N GLN A 198 8.84 -7.34 9.88
CA GLN A 198 7.93 -6.39 10.48
C GLN A 198 7.26 -5.56 9.38
N PHE A 199 6.31 -4.72 9.80
CA PHE A 199 5.67 -3.72 8.93
C PHE A 199 6.09 -2.29 9.29
N ASN A 200 6.82 -2.11 10.39
CA ASN A 200 7.22 -0.80 10.88
C ASN A 200 8.70 -0.54 10.61
N GLY A 201 8.99 0.65 10.12
CA GLY A 201 10.33 1.23 10.20
C GLY A 201 10.56 1.80 11.60
N LYS A 202 11.69 1.46 12.21
CA LYS A 202 12.08 1.88 13.56
C LYS A 202 13.54 2.31 13.63
N VAL A 203 13.74 3.50 14.20
CA VAL A 203 15.05 4.10 14.47
C VAL A 203 15.05 4.58 15.91
N THR A 204 15.94 4.06 16.74
CA THR A 204 16.20 4.54 18.11
C THR A 204 17.71 4.57 18.36
N SER A 205 18.15 4.86 19.59
CA SER A 205 19.57 4.77 19.94
C SER A 205 20.16 3.36 19.82
N SER A 206 19.34 2.31 19.86
CA SER A 206 19.81 0.92 19.73
C SER A 206 19.20 0.16 18.55
N VAL A 207 18.04 0.58 18.05
CA VAL A 207 17.33 -0.09 16.95
C VAL A 207 17.57 0.64 15.64
N SER A 208 17.95 -0.12 14.61
CA SER A 208 17.97 0.30 13.21
C SER A 208 17.06 -0.62 12.40
N SER A 209 16.58 -0.15 11.25
CA SER A 209 15.71 -0.95 10.37
C SER A 209 16.35 -1.15 9.00
N ILE A 210 16.35 -2.40 8.53
CA ILE A 210 16.80 -2.78 7.20
C ILE A 210 15.59 -3.06 6.32
N PHE A 211 15.59 -2.49 5.13
CA PHE A 211 14.52 -2.58 4.14
C PHE A 211 15.06 -3.27 2.89
N ASN A 212 14.44 -4.38 2.47
CA ASN A 212 14.74 -4.98 1.17
C ASN A 212 13.74 -4.51 0.12
N PHE A 213 14.23 -4.24 -1.09
CA PHE A 213 13.42 -3.92 -2.26
C PHE A 213 13.78 -4.89 -3.39
N ASP A 214 12.77 -5.48 -4.01
CA ASP A 214 12.93 -6.29 -5.21
C ASP A 214 12.79 -5.39 -6.43
N ILE A 215 13.89 -5.12 -7.15
CA ILE A 215 13.84 -4.22 -8.31
C ILE A 215 13.45 -5.04 -9.54
N PRO A 216 12.34 -4.72 -10.23
CA PRO A 216 11.91 -5.43 -11.42
C PRO A 216 12.97 -5.46 -12.53
N ARG A 217 13.03 -6.57 -13.26
CA ARG A 217 13.91 -6.68 -14.45
C ARG A 217 13.52 -5.67 -15.54
N SER A 218 12.27 -5.22 -15.56
CA SER A 218 11.76 -4.17 -16.47
C SER A 218 12.39 -2.80 -16.24
N ASP A 219 13.06 -2.57 -15.12
CA ASP A 219 13.74 -1.30 -14.82
C ASP A 219 15.20 -1.28 -15.28
N SER A 220 15.60 -2.27 -16.08
CA SER A 220 16.92 -2.31 -16.70
C SER A 220 17.16 -1.05 -17.53
N GLY A 221 18.25 -0.33 -17.22
CA GLY A 221 18.62 0.91 -17.90
C GLY A 221 17.91 2.16 -17.38
N LYS A 222 17.03 2.04 -16.37
CA LYS A 222 16.41 3.16 -15.69
C LYS A 222 17.25 3.66 -14.52
N THR A 223 16.86 4.80 -13.99
CA THR A 223 17.33 5.45 -12.78
C THR A 223 16.34 5.19 -11.64
N CYS A 224 16.89 4.97 -10.46
CA CYS A 224 16.16 4.73 -9.23
C CYS A 224 16.58 5.79 -8.21
N SER A 225 15.61 6.31 -7.45
CA SER A 225 15.87 7.18 -6.30
C SER A 225 15.33 6.53 -5.03
N LEU A 226 16.18 6.31 -4.03
CA LEU A 226 15.73 5.96 -2.68
C LEU A 226 15.15 7.22 -2.03
N VAL A 227 13.90 7.15 -1.58
CA VAL A 227 13.20 8.29 -1.01
C VAL A 227 12.58 7.93 0.33
N PHE A 228 12.64 8.88 1.28
CA PHE A 228 11.94 8.79 2.55
C PHE A 228 10.82 9.82 2.59
N LEU A 229 9.59 9.34 2.75
CA LEU A 229 8.38 10.17 2.79
C LEU A 229 7.93 10.30 4.23
N PHE A 230 7.79 11.54 4.71
CA PHE A 230 7.45 11.81 6.09
C PHE A 230 6.36 12.88 6.18
N PRO A 231 5.09 12.53 5.97
CA PRO A 231 3.97 13.47 5.99
C PRO A 231 3.67 13.94 7.42
N LYS A 232 2.74 14.89 7.57
CA LYS A 232 2.28 15.25 8.92
C LYS A 232 1.37 14.14 9.44
N GLN A 233 1.35 13.96 10.75
CA GLN A 233 0.45 12.99 11.39
C GLN A 233 -1.03 13.21 11.01
N ALA A 234 -1.43 14.46 10.75
CA ALA A 234 -2.78 14.82 10.33
C ALA A 234 -3.12 14.44 8.88
N ASP A 235 -2.11 14.17 8.05
CA ASP A 235 -2.30 13.76 6.65
C ASP A 235 -2.46 12.23 6.53
N LEU A 236 -2.07 11.49 7.58
CA LEU A 236 -2.16 10.03 7.64
C LEU A 236 -3.57 9.58 8.00
N GLN A 237 -4.08 8.60 7.25
CA GLN A 237 -5.41 8.03 7.44
C GLN A 237 -5.35 6.57 7.94
N THR A 238 -4.42 5.80 7.40
CA THR A 238 -4.26 4.36 7.61
C THR A 238 -2.98 4.01 8.36
N SER A 239 -2.12 5.00 8.59
CA SER A 239 -0.85 4.85 9.30
C SER A 239 -0.72 5.88 10.43
N SER A 240 0.32 5.72 11.23
CA SER A 240 0.72 6.67 12.26
C SER A 240 2.22 6.57 12.51
N PHE A 241 2.79 7.60 13.13
CA PHE A 241 4.16 7.53 13.60
C PHE A 241 4.31 8.09 15.02
N THR A 242 5.39 7.67 15.67
CA THR A 242 5.93 8.35 16.84
C THR A 242 7.28 8.94 16.47
N PHE A 243 7.52 10.20 16.85
CA PHE A 243 8.74 10.92 16.49
C PHE A 243 9.18 11.85 17.62
N SER A 244 10.46 11.78 17.96
CA SER A 244 11.13 12.73 18.85
C SER A 244 12.63 12.81 18.53
N GLY A 245 13.31 13.81 19.10
CA GLY A 245 14.75 14.02 18.88
C GLY A 245 15.04 15.04 17.76
N ASP A 246 16.25 14.96 17.23
CA ASP A 246 16.82 15.94 16.28
C ASP A 246 16.50 15.69 14.80
N GLY A 247 15.81 14.59 14.47
CA GLY A 247 15.50 14.20 13.10
C GLY A 247 16.67 13.63 12.29
N LYS A 248 17.88 13.49 12.85
CA LYS A 248 19.03 12.95 12.12
C LYS A 248 18.95 11.43 11.97
N ILE A 249 18.80 10.99 10.73
CA ILE A 249 18.82 9.57 10.33
C ILE A 249 19.91 9.39 9.28
N ASP A 250 20.76 8.39 9.50
CA ASP A 250 21.77 7.96 8.55
C ASP A 250 21.23 6.80 7.71
N PHE A 251 21.51 6.86 6.41
CA PHE A 251 21.07 5.86 5.45
C PHE A 251 22.28 5.17 4.84
N ALA A 252 22.22 3.85 4.70
CA ALA A 252 23.29 3.08 4.07
C ALA A 252 22.72 2.05 3.10
N ALA A 253 23.39 1.83 1.98
CA ALA A 253 23.18 0.64 1.16
C ALA A 253 24.00 -0.52 1.75
N LEU A 254 23.42 -1.71 1.77
CA LEU A 254 24.07 -2.90 2.30
C LEU A 254 24.68 -3.76 1.18
N SER A 255 25.60 -4.66 1.56
CA SER A 255 26.32 -5.52 0.61
C SER A 255 25.49 -6.68 0.07
N GLN A 256 24.40 -7.02 0.74
CA GLN A 256 23.46 -8.07 0.35
C GLN A 256 22.10 -7.84 1.04
N ALA A 257 21.06 -8.52 0.53
CA ALA A 257 19.73 -8.50 1.11
C ALA A 257 19.71 -9.06 2.55
N ALA A 258 18.87 -8.49 3.41
CA ALA A 258 18.58 -9.08 4.72
C ALA A 258 17.62 -10.28 4.59
N THR A 259 17.49 -11.05 5.67
CA THR A 259 16.58 -12.20 5.77
C THR A 259 15.75 -12.09 7.04
N SER A 260 14.69 -12.90 7.19
CA SER A 260 13.94 -12.99 8.44
C SER A 260 14.76 -13.47 9.64
N SER A 261 15.93 -14.07 9.41
CA SER A 261 16.89 -14.49 10.44
C SER A 261 17.98 -13.44 10.74
N THR A 262 17.90 -12.26 10.12
CA THR A 262 18.88 -11.21 10.34
C THR A 262 18.76 -10.63 11.77
N THR A 263 19.90 -10.43 12.41
CA THR A 263 20.12 -9.87 13.74
C THR A 263 21.15 -8.74 13.62
N PHE A 264 21.39 -7.99 14.69
CA PHE A 264 22.45 -6.98 14.71
C PHE A 264 23.84 -7.56 14.39
N ASN A 265 24.19 -8.72 14.97
CA ASN A 265 25.52 -9.33 14.80
C ASN A 265 25.75 -9.94 13.41
N ASN A 266 24.69 -10.32 12.68
CA ASN A 266 24.82 -10.94 11.36
C ASN A 266 24.28 -10.05 10.22
N ALA A 267 23.93 -8.80 10.52
CA ALA A 267 23.45 -7.85 9.54
C ALA A 267 24.46 -7.74 8.37
N PRO A 268 23.97 -7.66 7.11
CA PRO A 268 24.82 -7.37 5.97
C PRO A 268 25.69 -6.13 6.21
N SER A 269 26.95 -6.17 5.82
CA SER A 269 27.85 -5.02 5.97
C SER A 269 27.40 -3.85 5.08
N VAL A 270 27.67 -2.62 5.52
CA VAL A 270 27.47 -1.43 4.70
C VAL A 270 28.35 -1.51 3.46
N SER A 271 27.74 -1.47 2.28
CA SER A 271 28.46 -1.39 0.99
C SER A 271 28.74 0.05 0.60
N LYS A 272 27.79 0.95 0.89
CA LYS A 272 27.93 2.38 0.63
C LYS A 272 27.16 3.16 1.66
N ASP A 273 27.84 4.08 2.33
CA ASP A 273 27.20 5.10 3.13
C ASP A 273 26.49 6.11 2.20
N LEU A 274 25.20 6.33 2.42
CA LEU A 274 24.39 7.30 1.67
C LEU A 274 24.27 8.63 2.42
N GLY A 275 24.75 8.67 3.66
CA GLY A 275 24.85 9.86 4.48
C GLY A 275 23.62 10.11 5.35
N THR A 276 23.73 11.18 6.12
CA THR A 276 22.75 11.58 7.12
C THR A 276 21.83 12.69 6.60
N ILE A 277 20.53 12.53 6.82
CA ILE A 277 19.49 13.52 6.52
C ILE A 277 18.79 13.91 7.82
N THR A 278 18.45 15.20 7.94
CA THR A 278 17.61 15.70 9.02
C THR A 278 16.15 15.69 8.57
N VAL A 279 15.38 14.71 9.03
CA VAL A 279 13.98 14.53 8.68
C VAL A 279 13.05 15.28 9.62
N SER A 280 11.90 15.71 9.11
CA SER A 280 10.81 16.27 9.92
C SER A 280 9.46 16.05 9.25
N PRO A 281 8.36 15.90 10.03
CA PRO A 281 7.03 15.69 9.46
C PRO A 281 6.58 16.80 8.50
N GLY A 282 5.87 16.42 7.45
CA GLY A 282 5.40 17.28 6.37
C GLY A 282 6.40 17.47 5.23
N ASN A 283 7.41 16.60 5.10
CA ASN A 283 8.45 16.69 4.08
C ASN A 283 8.69 15.35 3.38
N SER A 284 9.36 15.43 2.23
CA SER A 284 9.79 14.27 1.45
C SER A 284 11.27 14.44 1.10
N PHE A 285 12.03 13.37 1.18
CA PHE A 285 13.48 13.40 1.08
C PHE A 285 13.96 12.44 0.00
N VAL A 286 14.77 12.91 -0.94
CA VAL A 286 15.57 12.02 -1.79
C VAL A 286 16.84 11.67 -1.01
N VAL A 287 17.00 10.41 -0.67
CA VAL A 287 18.17 9.90 0.06
C VAL A 287 19.35 9.70 -0.89
N SER A 288 19.12 9.01 -2.00
CA SER A 288 20.15 8.76 -3.01
C SER A 288 19.52 8.50 -4.37
N THR A 289 20.31 8.69 -5.43
CA THR A 289 19.91 8.35 -6.81
C THR A 289 21.00 7.51 -7.45
N PHE A 290 20.60 6.43 -8.11
CA PHE A 290 21.48 5.39 -8.65
C PHE A 290 20.83 4.71 -9.87
N SER A 291 21.62 4.01 -10.68
CA SER A 291 21.06 3.15 -11.74
C SER A 291 20.29 1.99 -11.13
N CYS A 292 19.09 1.69 -11.64
CA CYS A 292 18.26 0.61 -11.12
C CYS A 292 18.99 -0.74 -11.24
N PRO A 293 19.21 -1.47 -10.12
CA PRO A 293 19.80 -2.80 -10.13
C PRO A 293 18.75 -3.84 -10.52
N ALA A 294 18.28 -3.75 -11.77
CA ALA A 294 17.15 -4.49 -12.28
C ALA A 294 17.30 -6.01 -12.12
N GLY A 295 16.25 -6.66 -11.61
CA GLY A 295 16.20 -8.09 -11.32
C GLY A 295 16.96 -8.51 -10.06
N GLN A 296 17.34 -7.57 -9.18
CA GLN A 296 18.04 -7.84 -7.94
C GLN A 296 17.22 -7.39 -6.74
N THR A 297 17.41 -8.08 -5.62
CA THR A 297 16.99 -7.59 -4.29
C THR A 297 18.11 -6.74 -3.71
N VAL A 298 17.80 -5.50 -3.34
CA VAL A 298 18.73 -4.59 -2.67
C VAL A 298 18.25 -4.24 -1.27
N ALA A 299 19.19 -3.92 -0.37
CA ALA A 299 18.87 -3.59 1.00
C ALA A 299 19.45 -2.24 1.43
N PHE A 300 18.65 -1.51 2.21
CA PHE A 300 19.03 -0.22 2.79
C PHE A 300 18.78 -0.24 4.29
N GLU A 301 19.71 0.32 5.06
CA GLU A 301 19.58 0.51 6.50
C GLU A 301 19.21 1.96 6.80
N MET A 302 18.23 2.14 7.68
CA MET A 302 17.93 3.40 8.37
C MET A 302 18.41 3.29 9.82
N LYS A 303 19.39 4.11 10.22
CA LYS A 303 19.95 4.11 11.57
C LYS A 303 19.97 5.51 12.18
N ASN A 304 19.98 5.55 13.51
CA ASN A 304 20.07 6.80 14.25
C ASN A 304 21.45 7.45 14.03
N ALA A 305 21.46 8.78 13.82
CA ALA A 305 22.68 9.58 13.63
C ALA A 305 22.80 10.73 14.64
N GLY A 306 22.10 10.62 15.77
CA GLY A 306 21.95 11.69 16.74
C GLY A 306 21.05 11.25 17.90
N SER A 307 19.89 11.91 18.04
CA SER A 307 18.94 11.66 19.14
C SER A 307 17.55 11.23 18.66
N THR A 308 17.41 10.95 17.37
CA THR A 308 16.12 10.58 16.75
C THR A 308 15.56 9.26 17.28
N SER A 309 14.33 9.31 17.77
CA SER A 309 13.49 8.15 18.00
C SER A 309 12.28 8.25 17.07
N LEU A 310 12.22 7.36 16.09
CA LEU A 310 11.18 7.31 15.07
C LEU A 310 10.65 5.88 14.97
N GLU A 311 9.33 5.73 14.96
CA GLU A 311 8.66 4.50 14.55
C GLU A 311 7.46 4.85 13.68
N PHE A 312 7.33 4.23 12.52
CA PHE A 312 6.22 4.43 11.58
C PHE A 312 5.81 3.08 10.97
N PHE A 313 4.53 2.93 10.66
CA PHE A 313 4.06 1.81 9.83
C PHE A 313 4.26 2.19 8.36
N GLU A 314 5.01 1.38 7.60
CA GLU A 314 5.28 1.60 6.17
C GLU A 314 3.97 1.52 5.38
N ASP A 315 3.54 2.64 4.80
CA ASP A 315 2.23 2.75 4.18
C ASP A 315 2.27 3.79 3.06
N PHE A 316 1.71 3.43 1.91
CA PHE A 316 1.63 4.33 0.76
C PHE A 316 0.23 4.95 0.57
N ASN A 317 -0.75 4.61 1.42
CA ASN A 317 -2.11 5.10 1.33
C ASN A 317 -2.30 6.48 1.97
N PRO A 318 -3.28 7.28 1.50
CA PRO A 318 -3.13 8.34 0.50
C PRO A 318 -2.02 9.37 0.74
N SER A 319 -1.47 9.43 1.96
CA SER A 319 -0.29 10.22 2.31
C SER A 319 0.83 9.24 2.67
N PRO A 320 1.71 8.88 1.71
CA PRO A 320 2.71 7.87 1.94
C PRO A 320 3.67 8.25 3.06
N ILE A 321 3.95 7.31 3.96
CA ILE A 321 4.99 7.38 4.97
C ILE A 321 5.89 6.15 4.87
N GLY A 322 7.19 6.40 4.81
CA GLY A 322 8.19 5.33 4.83
C GLY A 322 9.22 5.45 3.72
N LEU A 323 9.90 4.34 3.47
CA LEU A 323 11.03 4.25 2.57
C LEU A 323 10.62 3.57 1.25
N PHE A 324 10.76 4.29 0.14
CA PHE A 324 10.39 3.81 -1.18
C PHE A 324 11.55 3.96 -2.16
N ILE A 325 11.46 3.28 -3.30
CA ILE A 325 12.29 3.58 -4.46
C ILE A 325 11.40 4.13 -5.57
N THR A 326 11.68 5.33 -6.07
CA THR A 326 11.00 5.86 -7.27
C THR A 326 11.84 5.58 -8.51
N VAL A 327 11.18 5.42 -9.67
CA VAL A 327 11.82 4.96 -10.91
C VAL A 327 11.53 5.92 -12.08
N CYS A 328 12.56 6.22 -12.86
CA CYS A 328 12.55 7.01 -14.09
C CYS A 328 13.70 6.55 -14.99
#